data_AF-A0A9W6Z218-F1
#
_entry.id   AF-A0A9W6Z218-F1
#
_cell.length_a   1.000
_cell.length_b   1.000
_cell.length_c   1.000
_cell.angle_alpha   90.00
_cell.angle_beta   90.00
_cell.angle_gamma   90.00
#
_symmetry.space_group_name_H-M   'P 1'
#
loop_
_entity.id
_entity.type
_entity.pdbx_description
1 polymer ?
#
loop_
_entity_poly.entity_id
_entity_poly.type
_entity_poly.pdbx_seq_one_letter_code
_entity_poly.pdbx_strand_id
1 'polypeptide(L)'
;MLDTSVLKCRPSPLSYLSYWTMRKTTIPPTSTSSRPSFLMVSMSQPPSMSSSPSDDSGDEVDFILGASDLDSPADSPEPEATPSYLHAQKLTAARAQYSRSPSDTGSPEFQVAGMTERILYLTSHLQSNPKDFSTRRGLVALVNKRRRLLNYLYAEDVERYKELVKALGIRHKAPGRVMGREEKYAKFASKKKN
;
A
#
# COMPACT_ATOMS: atom_id res chain seq x y z
N MET A 1 33.87 55.97 -35.51
CA MET A 1 33.68 54.83 -36.44
C MET A 1 32.71 53.87 -35.77
N LEU A 2 31.46 53.86 -36.24
CA LEU A 2 30.39 53.03 -35.71
C LEU A 2 30.54 51.64 -36.35
N ASP A 3 30.90 50.65 -35.56
CA ASP A 3 30.99 49.27 -36.04
C ASP A 3 29.70 48.51 -35.74
N THR A 4 29.01 48.20 -36.83
CA THR A 4 27.84 47.35 -36.97
C THR A 4 28.23 45.89 -36.81
N SER A 5 27.70 45.17 -35.83
CA SER A 5 27.74 43.70 -35.85
C SER A 5 26.66 43.02 -35.01
N VAL A 6 25.70 42.46 -35.76
CA VAL A 6 25.05 41.15 -35.55
C VAL A 6 24.14 40.99 -34.32
N LEU A 7 22.93 41.56 -34.47
CA LEU A 7 21.72 41.07 -33.81
C LEU A 7 21.44 39.62 -34.26
N LYS A 8 21.66 38.65 -33.36
CA LYS A 8 21.28 37.26 -33.59
C LYS A 8 19.79 37.09 -33.29
N CYS A 9 18.98 37.11 -34.34
CA CYS A 9 17.54 36.85 -34.30
C CYS A 9 17.25 35.49 -33.64
N ARG A 10 16.36 35.48 -32.63
CA ARG A 10 15.68 34.28 -32.14
C ARG A 10 14.61 33.87 -33.15
N PRO A 11 14.51 32.60 -33.58
CA PRO A 11 13.42 32.18 -34.44
C PRO A 11 12.10 32.08 -33.65
N SER A 12 11.03 32.59 -34.25
CA SER A 12 9.66 32.60 -33.76
C SER A 12 8.99 31.21 -33.91
N PRO A 13 7.92 30.92 -33.15
CA PRO A 13 7.30 29.59 -33.12
C PRO A 13 5.99 29.58 -33.91
N LEU A 14 6.00 29.43 -35.23
CA LEU A 14 4.77 29.18 -36.00
C LEU A 14 5.06 28.35 -37.25
N SER A 15 4.77 27.05 -37.21
CA SER A 15 4.26 26.22 -38.32
C SER A 15 4.55 24.73 -38.08
N TYR A 16 3.71 24.04 -37.30
CA TYR A 16 3.56 22.58 -37.42
C TYR A 16 2.11 22.21 -37.12
N LEU A 17 1.24 22.53 -38.08
CA LEU A 17 -0.05 21.87 -38.28
C LEU A 17 0.12 20.97 -39.51
N SER A 18 -0.51 19.80 -39.49
CA SER A 18 -0.37 18.68 -40.45
C SER A 18 0.85 17.80 -40.12
N TYR A 19 0.74 16.56 -39.65
CA TYR A 19 -0.14 15.47 -40.06
C TYR A 19 -0.47 14.57 -38.86
N TRP A 20 -1.75 14.43 -38.50
CA TRP A 20 -2.23 13.36 -37.63
C TRP A 20 -3.17 12.46 -38.43
N THR A 21 -2.61 11.73 -39.41
CA THR A 21 -3.32 10.66 -40.11
C THR A 21 -3.25 9.38 -39.30
N MET A 22 -4.24 9.23 -38.42
CA MET A 22 -5.13 8.07 -38.35
C MET A 22 -4.48 6.71 -38.73
N ARG A 23 -3.82 6.03 -37.79
CA ARG A 23 -3.71 4.56 -37.80
C ARG A 23 -4.47 4.00 -36.61
N LYS A 24 -5.76 3.74 -36.82
CA LYS A 24 -6.56 2.88 -35.94
C LYS A 24 -5.98 1.47 -36.06
N THR A 25 -5.13 1.06 -35.12
CA THR A 25 -4.86 -0.37 -34.92
C THR A 25 -6.10 -0.98 -34.30
N THR A 26 -6.89 -1.65 -35.13
CA THR A 26 -7.94 -2.58 -34.71
C THR A 26 -7.27 -3.70 -33.91
N ILE A 27 -7.59 -3.77 -32.62
CA ILE A 27 -7.26 -4.91 -31.77
C ILE A 27 -8.17 -6.07 -32.23
N PRO A 28 -7.64 -7.21 -32.70
CA PRO A 28 -8.49 -8.34 -33.05
C PRO A 28 -9.09 -8.94 -31.77
N PRO A 29 -10.38 -9.34 -31.75
CA PRO A 29 -10.91 -10.12 -30.64
C PRO A 29 -10.28 -11.52 -30.68
N THR A 30 -9.50 -11.85 -29.66
CA THR A 30 -9.03 -13.23 -29.44
C THR A 30 -10.21 -14.09 -29.00
N SER A 31 -10.78 -14.81 -29.97
CA SER A 31 -11.67 -15.95 -29.76
C SER A 31 -10.83 -17.23 -29.62
N THR A 32 -11.36 -18.19 -28.85
CA THR A 32 -10.86 -19.57 -28.65
C THR A 32 -9.67 -19.67 -27.70
N SER A 33 -9.50 -20.67 -26.84
CA SER A 33 -10.30 -21.77 -26.29
C SER A 33 -9.34 -22.53 -25.35
N SER A 34 -9.83 -23.45 -24.53
CA SER A 34 -9.06 -24.36 -23.66
C SER A 34 -8.87 -23.84 -22.23
N ARG A 35 -9.95 -23.98 -21.45
CA ARG A 35 -9.82 -24.22 -20.01
C ARG A 35 -9.15 -25.59 -19.85
N PRO A 36 -8.08 -25.75 -19.05
CA PRO A 36 -7.59 -27.06 -18.74
C PRO A 36 -8.65 -27.82 -17.95
N SER A 37 -9.07 -28.96 -18.50
CA SER A 37 -9.89 -29.95 -17.83
C SER A 37 -9.20 -30.35 -16.52
N PHE A 38 -9.79 -29.97 -15.39
CA PHE A 38 -9.43 -30.54 -14.09
C PHE A 38 -9.76 -32.03 -14.18
N LEU A 39 -8.73 -32.86 -14.34
CA LEU A 39 -8.83 -34.30 -14.17
C LEU A 39 -9.29 -34.56 -12.73
N MET A 40 -10.54 -34.99 -12.59
CA MET A 40 -11.04 -35.65 -11.39
C MET A 40 -10.15 -36.88 -11.13
N VAL A 41 -9.32 -36.80 -10.10
CA VAL A 41 -8.70 -37.99 -9.53
C VAL A 41 -9.80 -38.76 -8.83
N SER A 42 -10.23 -39.84 -9.48
CA SER A 42 -11.14 -40.84 -8.94
C SER A 42 -10.53 -41.49 -7.70
N MET A 43 -11.27 -41.45 -6.60
CA MET A 43 -10.92 -42.08 -5.36
C MET A 43 -10.88 -43.60 -5.53
N SER A 44 -9.73 -44.20 -5.22
CA SER A 44 -9.63 -45.63 -4.94
C SER A 44 -9.91 -45.84 -3.45
N GLN A 45 -10.97 -46.58 -3.17
CA GLN A 45 -11.47 -46.92 -1.83
C GLN A 45 -10.48 -47.81 -1.06
N PRO A 46 -10.25 -47.58 0.24
CA PRO A 46 -9.69 -48.61 1.12
C PRO A 46 -10.78 -49.62 1.53
N PRO A 47 -10.45 -50.92 1.64
CA PRO A 47 -11.43 -51.95 1.95
C PRO A 47 -11.89 -51.93 3.41
N SER A 48 -13.17 -52.29 3.54
CA SER A 48 -13.92 -52.58 4.75
C SER A 48 -13.27 -53.62 5.66
N MET A 49 -13.19 -53.31 6.96
CA MET A 49 -13.28 -54.34 8.00
C MET A 49 -14.34 -53.92 9.01
N SER A 50 -15.38 -54.74 9.10
CA SER A 50 -16.43 -54.73 10.08
C SER A 50 -16.14 -55.80 11.15
N SER A 51 -16.27 -55.44 12.43
CA SER A 51 -17.12 -56.14 13.42
C SER A 51 -16.92 -55.54 14.83
N SER A 52 -18.01 -54.92 15.30
CA SER A 52 -18.35 -54.38 16.63
C SER A 52 -18.54 -55.51 17.68
N PRO A 53 -18.85 -55.28 19.01
CA PRO A 53 -20.05 -54.53 19.44
C PRO A 53 -20.09 -53.86 20.87
N SER A 54 -21.05 -52.91 21.02
CA SER A 54 -21.95 -52.62 22.18
C SER A 54 -21.37 -52.38 23.58
N ASP A 55 -21.74 -51.39 24.42
CA ASP A 55 -22.78 -50.35 24.49
C ASP A 55 -22.32 -49.36 25.59
N ASP A 56 -22.46 -48.04 25.43
CA ASP A 56 -22.88 -47.14 26.52
C ASP A 56 -23.34 -45.77 25.96
N SER A 57 -24.66 -45.64 25.90
CA SER A 57 -25.42 -44.45 26.30
C SER A 57 -24.91 -43.05 25.92
N GLY A 58 -25.50 -42.49 24.85
CA GLY A 58 -26.10 -41.15 24.85
C GLY A 58 -25.19 -39.95 25.06
N ASP A 59 -24.74 -39.34 23.94
CA ASP A 59 -25.12 -37.98 23.52
C ASP A 59 -24.27 -37.59 22.31
N GLU A 60 -24.68 -38.07 21.13
CA GLU A 60 -24.21 -37.57 19.84
C GLU A 60 -24.77 -36.14 19.66
N VAL A 61 -23.92 -35.14 19.85
CA VAL A 61 -24.22 -33.78 19.40
C VAL A 61 -24.13 -33.75 17.88
N ASP A 62 -25.29 -33.80 17.22
CA ASP A 62 -25.47 -33.51 15.79
C ASP A 62 -24.83 -32.15 15.45
N PHE A 63 -23.57 -32.16 14.99
CA PHE A 63 -22.87 -30.98 14.48
C PHE A 63 -23.32 -30.66 13.04
N ILE A 64 -24.63 -30.70 12.81
CA ILE A 64 -25.23 -29.98 11.68
C ILE A 64 -25.33 -28.55 12.17
N LEU A 65 -24.34 -27.71 11.82
CA LEU A 65 -24.40 -26.26 12.03
C LEU A 65 -25.77 -25.75 11.57
N GLY A 66 -26.63 -25.44 12.54
CA GLY A 66 -27.91 -24.85 12.27
C GLY A 66 -27.68 -23.47 11.68
N ALA A 67 -28.53 -23.04 10.74
CA ALA A 67 -28.50 -21.66 10.24
C ALA A 67 -28.69 -20.61 11.36
N SER A 68 -29.01 -21.04 12.59
CA SER A 68 -29.09 -20.27 13.83
C SER A 68 -27.79 -20.16 14.62
N ASP A 69 -26.76 -20.97 14.34
CA ASP A 69 -25.43 -20.87 14.96
C ASP A 69 -24.51 -19.87 14.23
N LEU A 70 -25.11 -19.12 13.30
CA LEU A 70 -24.52 -18.00 12.58
C LEU A 70 -24.53 -16.70 13.40
N ASP A 71 -24.89 -16.75 14.68
CA ASP A 71 -24.54 -15.71 15.65
C ASP A 71 -23.07 -15.91 16.07
N SER A 72 -22.17 -15.70 15.10
CA SER A 72 -20.85 -15.15 15.44
C SER A 72 -21.14 -13.88 16.23
N PRO A 73 -20.65 -13.73 17.48
CA PRO A 73 -20.87 -12.49 18.21
C PRO A 73 -20.36 -11.35 17.35
N ALA A 74 -21.29 -10.55 16.84
CA ALA A 74 -21.07 -9.39 16.01
C ALA A 74 -20.40 -8.25 16.79
N ASP A 75 -19.72 -8.57 17.90
CA ASP A 75 -18.82 -7.70 18.63
C ASP A 75 -17.38 -7.87 18.11
N SER A 76 -17.22 -7.87 16.78
CA SER A 76 -16.01 -7.25 16.26
C SER A 76 -16.19 -5.77 16.54
N PRO A 77 -15.37 -5.11 17.38
CA PRO A 77 -15.54 -3.69 17.61
C PRO A 77 -15.42 -2.99 16.26
N GLU A 78 -16.56 -2.61 15.71
CA GLU A 78 -16.63 -1.73 14.56
C GLU A 78 -15.71 -0.56 14.92
N PRO A 79 -14.79 -0.14 14.03
CA PRO A 79 -13.90 0.96 14.33
C PRO A 79 -14.73 2.24 14.44
N GLU A 80 -15.30 2.46 15.62
CA GLU A 80 -16.11 3.63 15.95
C GLU A 80 -15.27 4.85 15.60
N ALA A 81 -15.83 5.71 14.75
CA ALA A 81 -15.14 6.90 14.29
C ALA A 81 -14.87 7.80 15.50
N THR A 82 -13.63 7.75 16.02
CA THR A 82 -13.25 8.48 17.23
C THR A 82 -13.53 9.97 17.05
N PRO A 83 -14.24 10.65 17.97
CA PRO A 83 -14.55 12.07 17.83
C PRO A 83 -13.26 12.92 17.84
N SER A 84 -13.30 14.03 17.09
CA SER A 84 -12.14 14.91 16.81
C SER A 84 -11.32 15.32 18.05
N TYR A 85 -11.97 15.52 19.21
CA TYR A 85 -11.29 15.94 20.45
C TYR A 85 -10.40 14.84 21.07
N LEU A 86 -10.80 13.57 20.99
CA LEU A 86 -10.00 12.45 21.50
C LEU A 86 -8.74 12.25 20.66
N HIS A 87 -8.81 12.52 19.36
CA HIS A 87 -7.67 12.45 18.46
C HIS A 87 -6.57 13.45 18.84
N ALA A 88 -6.96 14.68 19.20
CA ALA A 88 -6.01 15.72 19.61
C ALA A 88 -5.19 15.30 20.83
N GLN A 89 -5.83 14.67 21.83
CA GLN A 89 -5.16 14.16 23.04
C GLN A 89 -4.22 12.99 22.72
N LYS A 90 -4.63 12.05 21.86
CA LYS A 90 -3.76 10.95 21.41
C LYS A 90 -2.53 11.46 20.68
N LEU A 91 -2.71 12.48 19.84
CA LEU A 91 -1.65 13.08 19.07
C LEU A 91 -0.63 13.84 19.96
N THR A 92 -1.09 14.54 21.00
CA THR A 92 -0.17 15.16 21.97
C THR A 92 0.56 14.11 22.81
N ALA A 93 -0.13 13.07 23.26
CA ALA A 93 0.48 11.96 24.01
C ALA A 93 1.56 11.24 23.19
N ALA A 94 1.24 10.86 21.95
CA ALA A 94 2.20 10.22 21.04
C ALA A 94 3.41 11.11 20.77
N ARG A 95 3.21 12.42 20.59
CA ARG A 95 4.31 13.37 20.40
C ARG A 95 5.24 13.47 21.61
N ALA A 96 4.67 13.55 22.81
CA ALA A 96 5.43 13.65 24.05
C ALA A 96 6.28 12.39 24.32
N GLN A 97 5.79 11.20 23.92
CA GLN A 97 6.55 9.95 24.08
C GLN A 97 7.84 9.91 23.25
N TYR A 98 7.84 10.54 22.07
CA TYR A 98 8.97 10.51 21.12
C TYR A 98 9.68 11.86 21.01
N SER A 99 9.45 12.79 21.95
CA SER A 99 10.17 14.07 22.01
C SER A 99 11.55 13.88 22.64
N ARG A 100 12.60 14.43 22.04
CA ARG A 100 13.96 14.36 22.61
C ARG A 100 14.22 15.40 23.68
N SER A 101 13.54 16.54 23.57
CA SER A 101 13.66 17.66 24.49
C SER A 101 12.27 18.22 24.80
N PRO A 102 12.10 18.96 25.91
CA PRO A 102 10.79 19.46 26.33
C PRO A 102 10.15 20.43 25.33
N SER A 103 10.94 21.04 24.45
CA SER A 103 10.49 21.96 23.40
C SER A 103 10.68 21.39 21.99
N ASP A 104 10.89 20.08 21.85
CA ASP A 104 11.13 19.45 20.56
C ASP A 104 9.83 19.38 19.74
N THR A 105 9.82 20.07 18.60
CA THR A 105 8.74 20.00 17.60
C THR A 105 9.25 19.49 16.24
N GLY A 106 10.58 19.45 16.08
CA GLY A 106 11.25 19.33 14.79
C GLY A 106 11.84 17.94 14.55
N SER A 107 12.06 17.14 15.59
CA SER A 107 12.68 15.83 15.42
C SER A 107 11.87 14.92 14.50
N PRO A 108 12.55 14.07 13.73
CA PRO A 108 11.87 13.14 12.82
C PRO A 108 11.00 12.13 13.59
N GLU A 109 11.40 11.74 14.81
CA GLU A 109 10.65 10.81 15.67
C GLU A 109 9.32 11.43 16.11
N PHE A 110 9.36 12.66 16.66
CA PHE A 110 8.18 13.45 17.03
C PHE A 110 7.20 13.61 15.87
N GLN A 111 7.71 13.96 14.68
CA GLN A 111 6.90 14.13 13.49
C GLN A 111 6.27 12.82 13.01
N VAL A 112 7.03 11.72 13.01
CA VAL A 112 6.53 10.40 12.56
C VAL A 112 5.47 9.86 13.51
N ALA A 113 5.63 10.03 14.83
CA ALA A 113 4.62 9.64 15.81
C ALA A 113 3.30 10.38 15.57
N GLY A 114 3.33 11.72 15.45
CA GLY A 114 2.13 12.51 15.18
C GLY A 114 1.47 12.23 13.82
N MET A 115 2.27 11.93 12.78
CA MET A 115 1.72 11.52 11.48
C MET A 115 1.05 10.15 11.56
N THR A 116 1.56 9.24 12.37
CA THR A 116 1.00 7.88 12.52
C THR A 116 -0.38 7.94 13.15
N GLU A 117 -0.56 8.69 14.24
CA GLU A 117 -1.89 8.92 14.84
C GLU A 117 -2.86 9.58 13.85
N ARG A 118 -2.39 10.56 13.08
CA ARG A 118 -3.23 11.22 12.06
C ARG A 118 -3.63 10.26 10.93
N ILE A 119 -2.72 9.38 10.51
CA ILE A 119 -3.02 8.37 9.49
C ILE A 119 -4.13 7.43 9.98
N LEU A 120 -4.02 6.91 11.21
CA LEU A 120 -5.03 6.01 11.80
C LEU A 120 -6.43 6.67 11.85
N TYR A 121 -6.51 7.92 12.28
CA TYR A 121 -7.76 8.68 12.30
C TYR A 121 -8.33 8.94 10.90
N LEU A 122 -7.50 9.34 9.94
CA LEU A 122 -7.98 9.57 8.58
C LEU A 122 -8.40 8.28 7.88
N THR A 123 -7.78 7.14 8.22
CA THR A 123 -8.20 5.86 7.65
C THR A 123 -9.59 5.44 8.12
N SER A 124 -9.93 5.60 9.41
CA SER A 124 -11.29 5.32 9.90
C SER A 124 -12.31 6.29 9.31
N HIS A 125 -11.97 7.58 9.22
CA HIS A 125 -12.85 8.58 8.60
C HIS A 125 -13.16 8.26 7.12
N LEU A 126 -12.20 7.76 6.36
CA LEU A 126 -12.39 7.40 4.95
C LEU A 126 -13.13 6.07 4.77
N GLN A 127 -13.12 5.18 5.76
CA GLN A 127 -13.95 3.96 5.75
C GLN A 127 -15.44 4.33 5.79
N SER A 128 -15.83 5.28 6.65
CA SER A 128 -17.21 5.79 6.68
C SER A 128 -17.53 6.73 5.52
N ASN A 129 -16.53 7.43 4.96
CA ASN A 129 -16.71 8.44 3.91
C ASN A 129 -15.95 8.09 2.61
N PRO A 130 -16.42 7.12 1.81
CA PRO A 130 -15.71 6.66 0.62
C PRO A 130 -15.63 7.70 -0.51
N LYS A 131 -16.50 8.71 -0.51
CA LYS A 131 -16.58 9.75 -1.55
C LYS A 131 -15.70 10.97 -1.31
N ASP A 132 -15.00 11.06 -0.18
CA ASP A 132 -14.08 12.18 0.08
C ASP A 132 -12.70 11.96 -0.58
N PHE A 133 -12.58 12.39 -1.83
CA PHE A 133 -11.33 12.28 -2.60
C PHE A 133 -10.26 13.27 -2.15
N SER A 134 -10.67 14.40 -1.56
CA SER A 134 -9.76 15.45 -1.10
C SER A 134 -8.96 15.01 0.11
N THR A 135 -9.64 14.41 1.09
CA THR A 135 -9.02 13.84 2.29
C THR A 135 -8.15 12.65 1.94
N ARG A 136 -8.58 11.80 0.98
CA ARG A 136 -7.74 10.69 0.48
C ARG A 136 -6.43 11.18 -0.12
N ARG A 137 -6.46 12.27 -0.91
CA ARG A 137 -5.24 12.90 -1.45
C ARG A 137 -4.34 13.42 -0.32
N GLY A 138 -4.92 14.05 0.69
CA GLY A 138 -4.20 14.51 1.90
C GLY A 138 -3.55 13.36 2.67
N LEU A 139 -4.26 12.24 2.83
CA LEU A 139 -3.74 11.03 3.48
C LEU A 139 -2.52 10.46 2.72
N VAL A 140 -2.60 10.35 1.39
CA VAL A 140 -1.47 9.89 0.57
C VAL A 140 -0.26 10.80 0.73
N ALA A 141 -0.47 12.12 0.77
CA ALA A 141 0.61 13.08 1.00
C ALA A 141 1.25 12.91 2.39
N LEU A 142 0.46 12.67 3.44
CA LEU A 142 0.96 12.39 4.79
C LEU A 142 1.78 11.10 4.87
N VAL A 143 1.29 10.02 4.26
CA VAL A 143 2.02 8.74 4.20
C VAL A 143 3.37 8.91 3.49
N ASN A 144 3.39 9.67 2.39
CA ASN A 144 4.62 9.97 1.65
C ASN A 144 5.59 10.84 2.47
N LYS A 145 5.09 11.83 3.22
CA LYS A 145 5.91 12.65 4.11
C LYS A 145 6.55 11.80 5.22
N ARG A 146 5.76 10.93 5.86
CA ARG A 146 6.25 9.97 6.87
C ARG A 146 7.34 9.06 6.30
N ARG A 147 7.14 8.51 5.10
CA ARG A 147 8.13 7.68 4.41
C ARG A 147 9.45 8.43 4.15
N ARG A 148 9.38 9.71 3.75
CA ARG A 148 10.59 10.53 3.55
C ARG A 148 11.36 10.76 4.85
N LEU A 149 10.67 11.00 5.95
CA LEU A 149 11.30 11.13 7.28
C LEU A 149 11.97 9.83 7.74
N LEU A 150 11.34 8.69 7.49
CA LEU A 150 11.94 7.38 7.79
C LEU A 150 13.18 7.09 6.93
N ASN A 151 13.15 7.47 5.66
CA ASN A 151 14.34 7.37 4.79
C ASN A 151 15.47 8.29 5.28
N TYR A 152 15.14 9.49 5.75
CA TYR A 152 16.11 10.41 6.32
C TYR A 152 16.73 9.83 7.59
N LEU A 153 15.91 9.32 8.52
CA LEU A 153 16.39 8.65 9.72
C LEU A 153 17.30 7.47 9.39
N TYR A 154 16.94 6.65 8.40
CA TYR A 154 17.77 5.53 7.98
C TYR A 154 19.15 5.96 7.45
N ALA A 155 19.23 7.10 6.76
CA ALA A 155 20.49 7.64 6.25
C ALA A 155 21.36 8.27 7.35
N GLU A 156 20.72 8.87 8.37
CA GLU A 156 21.41 9.52 9.48
C GLU A 156 21.86 8.52 10.54
N ASP A 157 20.96 7.65 11.00
CA ASP A 157 21.19 6.70 12.09
C ASP A 157 20.25 5.49 11.99
N VAL A 158 20.87 4.35 11.72
CA VAL A 158 20.18 3.09 11.50
C VAL A 158 19.59 2.51 12.80
N GLU A 159 20.19 2.78 13.95
CA GLU A 159 19.74 2.25 15.25
C GLU A 159 18.44 2.91 15.68
N ARG A 160 18.41 4.26 15.69
CA ARG A 160 17.18 5.03 15.96
C ARG A 160 16.04 4.68 15.01
N TYR A 161 16.35 4.51 13.72
CA TYR A 161 15.37 4.07 12.73
C TYR A 161 14.77 2.69 13.10
N LYS A 162 15.60 1.71 13.47
CA LYS A 162 15.13 0.36 13.82
C LYS A 162 14.27 0.38 15.08
N GLU A 163 14.66 1.12 16.11
CA GLU A 163 13.91 1.27 17.36
C GLU A 163 12.54 1.89 17.11
N LEU A 164 12.48 3.00 16.39
CA LEU A 164 11.23 3.68 16.09
C LEU A 164 10.29 2.82 15.23
N VAL A 165 10.82 2.12 14.23
CA VAL A 165 10.01 1.23 13.38
C VAL A 165 9.42 0.07 14.17
N LYS A 166 10.20 -0.51 15.10
CA LYS A 166 9.72 -1.56 16.01
C LYS A 166 8.66 -1.04 16.96
N ALA A 167 8.90 0.12 17.59
CA ALA A 167 7.99 0.71 18.57
C ALA A 167 6.62 1.07 17.95
N LEU A 168 6.61 1.62 16.73
CA LEU A 168 5.38 2.02 16.03
C LEU A 168 4.78 0.92 15.14
N GLY A 169 5.42 -0.24 15.01
CA GLY A 169 4.93 -1.34 14.16
C GLY A 169 4.83 -1.00 12.66
N ILE A 170 5.66 -0.09 12.15
CA ILE A 170 5.54 0.41 10.77
C ILE A 170 6.17 -0.55 9.77
N ARG A 171 5.41 -1.00 8.77
CA ARG A 171 5.96 -1.78 7.64
C ARG A 171 6.69 -0.86 6.65
N HIS A 172 7.96 -0.56 6.93
CA HIS A 172 8.82 0.25 6.07
C HIS A 172 9.95 -0.58 5.42
N LYS A 173 10.14 -0.43 4.11
CA LYS A 173 11.28 -1.01 3.38
C LYS A 173 12.37 0.04 3.26
N ALA A 174 13.58 -0.30 3.69
CA ALA A 174 14.75 0.57 3.53
C ALA A 174 14.92 0.98 2.06
N PRO A 175 15.35 2.23 1.78
CA PRO A 175 15.59 2.66 0.41
C PRO A 175 16.69 1.80 -0.22
N GLY A 176 16.36 1.17 -1.35
CA GLY A 176 17.35 0.44 -2.15
C GLY A 176 18.27 1.38 -2.93
N ARG A 177 19.36 0.83 -3.48
CA ARG A 177 20.24 1.56 -4.41
C ARG A 177 19.42 2.04 -5.62
N VAL A 178 19.49 3.33 -5.92
CA VAL A 178 18.93 3.88 -7.17
C VAL A 178 19.94 3.66 -8.29
N MET A 179 19.61 2.81 -9.26
CA MET A 179 20.47 2.56 -10.42
C MET A 179 20.65 3.84 -11.25
N GLY A 180 21.88 4.07 -11.73
CA GLY A 180 22.24 5.18 -12.59
C GLY A 180 21.52 5.14 -13.95
N ARG A 181 21.53 6.27 -14.68
CA ARG A 181 20.94 6.34 -16.04
C ARG A 181 21.58 5.29 -16.95
N GLU A 182 22.90 5.24 -16.94
CA GLU A 182 23.70 4.30 -17.74
C GLU A 182 23.41 2.85 -17.38
N GLU A 183 23.46 2.49 -16.08
CA GLU A 183 23.14 1.15 -15.60
C GLU A 183 21.71 0.72 -15.99
N LYS A 184 20.74 1.64 -15.92
CA LYS A 184 19.35 1.39 -16.33
C LYS A 184 19.24 1.08 -17.83
N TYR A 185 19.92 1.84 -18.68
CA TYR A 185 19.81 1.70 -20.13
C TYR A 185 20.76 0.65 -20.72
N ALA A 186 21.86 0.32 -20.05
CA ALA A 186 22.79 -0.74 -20.45
C ALA A 186 22.09 -2.09 -20.65
N LYS A 187 21.09 -2.40 -19.80
CA LYS A 187 20.26 -3.61 -19.90
C LYS A 187 19.47 -3.71 -21.21
N PHE A 188 19.14 -2.59 -21.85
CA PHE A 188 18.40 -2.57 -23.11
C PHE A 188 19.31 -2.59 -24.34
N ALA A 189 20.57 -2.15 -24.21
CA ALA A 189 21.54 -2.13 -25.30
C ALA A 189 21.93 -3.55 -25.77
N SER A 190 21.99 -4.53 -24.86
CA SER A 190 22.35 -5.91 -25.20
C SER A 190 21.23 -6.71 -25.87
N LYS A 191 19.96 -6.32 -25.70
CA LYS A 191 18.79 -7.08 -26.16
C LYS A 191 18.54 -6.99 -27.68
N LYS A 192 19.22 -6.08 -28.39
CA LYS A 192 19.02 -5.82 -29.84
C LYS A 192 19.88 -6.70 -30.76
N LYS A 193 20.63 -7.68 -30.23
CA LYS A 193 21.60 -8.47 -31.00
C LYS A 193 21.12 -9.83 -31.52
N ASN A 194 19.83 -10.16 -31.38
CA ASN A 194 19.25 -11.39 -31.93
C ASN A 194 18.12 -11.06 -32.91
#